data_AF-A0A7X6U716-F1
#
_entry.id   AF-A0A7X6U716-F1
#
_cell.length_a   1.000
_cell.length_b   1.000
_cell.length_c   1.000
_cell.angle_alpha   90.00
_cell.angle_beta   90.00
_cell.angle_gamma   90.00
#
_symmetry.space_group_name_H-M   'P 1'
#
loop_
_entity.id
_entity.type
_entity.pdbx_description
1 polymer ?
#
loop_
_entity_poly.entity_id
_entity_poly.type
_entity_poly.pdbx_seq_one_letter_code
_entity_poly.pdbx_strand_id
1 'polypeptide(L)'
;MLSKQELLAYAKKSGIDAVGVAPAERYSDVEPQRNPLSIFPQARSIVLCAREIPRGVFRGTEEGTLWTRAGRLIEAHYMYTLARFLEDEGG
;
A
#
# COMPACT_ATOMS: atom_id res chain seq x y z
N MET A 1 21.69 -3.12 -0.29
CA MET A 1 21.06 -1.79 -0.16
C MET A 1 20.20 -1.48 -1.37
N LEU A 2 18.90 -1.74 -1.22
CA LEU A 2 17.87 -1.50 -2.21
C LEU A 2 17.72 0.00 -2.54
N SER A 3 17.74 0.36 -3.81
CA SER A 3 17.49 1.73 -4.26
C SER A 3 15.99 2.02 -4.39
N LYS A 4 15.62 3.31 -4.34
CA LYS A 4 14.25 3.76 -4.59
C LYS A 4 13.73 3.34 -5.98
N GLN A 5 14.60 3.30 -6.98
CA GLN A 5 14.21 2.93 -8.34
C GLN A 5 13.85 1.46 -8.45
N GLU A 6 14.63 0.57 -7.82
CA GLU A 6 14.36 -0.86 -7.78
C GLU A 6 13.06 -1.17 -7.03
N LEU A 7 12.82 -0.47 -5.91
CA LEU A 7 11.55 -0.57 -5.19
C LEU A 7 10.35 -0.21 -6.07
N LEU A 8 10.42 0.93 -6.77
CA LEU A 8 9.34 1.38 -7.65
C LEU A 8 9.12 0.43 -8.84
N ALA A 9 10.21 -0.08 -9.42
CA ALA A 9 10.14 -1.04 -10.51
C ALA A 9 9.47 -2.36 -10.07
N TYR A 10 9.87 -2.88 -8.91
CA TYR A 10 9.29 -4.11 -8.37
C TYR A 10 7.83 -3.93 -7.94
N ALA A 11 7.49 -2.81 -7.30
CA ALA A 11 6.11 -2.51 -6.91
C ALA A 11 5.18 -2.47 -8.12
N LYS A 12 5.58 -1.81 -9.20
CA LYS A 12 4.82 -1.77 -10.46
C LYS A 12 4.65 -3.15 -11.07
N LYS A 13 5.72 -3.96 -11.10
CA LYS A 13 5.66 -5.37 -11.54
C LYS A 13 4.69 -6.21 -10.68
N SER A 14 4.57 -5.87 -9.40
CA SER A 14 3.73 -6.54 -8.43
C SER A 14 2.30 -6.00 -8.36
N GLY A 15 1.86 -5.16 -9.31
CA GLY A 15 0.47 -4.66 -9.35
C GLY A 15 0.16 -3.51 -8.38
N ILE A 16 1.19 -2.84 -7.87
CA ILE A 16 1.08 -1.62 -7.07
C ILE A 16 1.45 -0.43 -7.96
N ASP A 17 0.52 0.49 -8.16
CA ASP A 17 0.69 1.58 -9.14
C ASP A 17 1.54 2.74 -8.60
N ALA A 18 1.53 2.96 -7.28
CA ALA A 18 2.35 3.97 -6.64
C ALA A 18 2.84 3.53 -5.26
N VAL A 19 4.08 3.90 -4.94
CA VAL A 19 4.70 3.68 -3.63
C VAL A 19 5.29 4.98 -3.10
N GLY A 20 5.01 5.27 -1.83
CA GLY A 20 5.63 6.34 -1.06
C GLY A 20 6.39 5.77 0.14
N VAL A 21 7.49 6.40 0.51
CA VAL A 21 8.22 6.06 1.75
C VAL A 21 8.26 7.31 2.60
N ALA A 22 7.78 7.19 3.84
CA ALA A 22 7.76 8.27 4.81
C ALA A 22 8.59 7.89 6.05
N PRO A 23 9.30 8.85 6.66
CA PRO A 23 9.94 8.63 7.95
C PRO A 23 8.87 8.39 9.02
N ALA A 24 9.16 7.54 10.01
CA ALA A 24 8.18 7.09 10.99
C ALA A 24 7.67 8.24 11.89
N GLU A 25 8.51 9.23 12.14
CA GLU A 25 8.23 10.42 12.93
C GLU A 25 7.06 11.24 12.36
N ARG A 26 6.76 11.11 11.06
CA ARG A 26 5.61 11.78 10.43
C ARG A 26 4.27 11.31 11.01
N TYR A 27 4.27 10.19 11.74
CA TYR A 27 3.09 9.61 12.36
C TYR A 27 3.05 9.83 13.89
N SER A 28 3.93 10.65 14.47
CA SER A 28 3.95 10.90 15.92
C SER A 28 2.62 11.41 16.46
N ASP A 29 1.95 12.26 15.68
CA ASP A 29 0.74 12.97 16.10
C ASP A 29 -0.55 12.25 15.66
N VAL A 30 -0.41 11.03 15.12
CA VAL A 30 -1.55 10.22 14.70
C VAL A 30 -2.08 9.44 15.90
N GLU A 31 -3.39 9.55 16.13
CA GLU A 31 -4.13 8.79 17.14
C GLU A 31 -3.75 7.30 17.12
N PRO A 32 -3.49 6.66 18.28
CA PRO A 32 -2.95 5.30 18.35
C PRO A 32 -3.70 4.27 17.49
N GLN A 33 -5.03 4.37 17.42
CA GLN A 33 -5.85 3.42 16.66
C GLN A 33 -5.69 3.53 15.13
N ARG A 34 -5.07 4.60 14.63
CA ARG A 34 -4.75 4.83 13.21
C ARG A 34 -3.24 4.90 12.96
N ASN A 35 -2.43 4.75 14.00
CA ASN A 35 -0.99 4.92 13.93
C ASN A 35 -0.30 3.59 13.59
N PRO A 36 0.43 3.49 12.46
CA PRO A 36 1.15 2.26 12.12
C PRO A 36 2.21 1.89 13.17
N LEU A 37 2.73 2.87 13.92
CA LEU A 37 3.68 2.64 15.01
C LEU A 37 3.06 1.91 16.21
N SER A 38 1.74 1.90 16.36
CA SER A 38 1.08 1.08 17.38
C SER A 38 1.16 -0.43 17.09
N ILE A 39 1.41 -0.81 15.82
CA ILE A 39 1.62 -2.20 15.41
C ILE A 39 3.10 -2.57 15.50
N PHE A 40 3.98 -1.69 14.99
CA PHE A 40 5.43 -1.90 15.00
C PHE A 40 6.19 -0.63 15.43
N PRO A 41 6.40 -0.43 16.74
CA PRO A 41 6.98 0.81 17.28
C PRO A 41 8.43 1.08 16.84
N GLN A 42 9.15 0.06 16.40
CA GLN A 42 10.56 0.15 16.00
C GLN A 42 10.75 0.51 14.52
N ALA A 43 9.66 0.70 13.78
CA ALA A 43 9.72 1.07 12.38
C ALA A 43 10.47 2.41 12.20
N ARG A 44 11.47 2.44 11.33
CA ARG A 44 12.19 3.68 10.93
C ARG A 44 11.53 4.40 9.75
N SER A 45 10.77 3.66 8.96
CA SER A 45 10.11 4.14 7.76
C SER A 45 8.83 3.38 7.51
N ILE A 46 7.85 4.07 6.94
CA ILE A 46 6.55 3.52 6.56
C ILE A 46 6.46 3.53 5.03
N VAL A 47 6.23 2.35 4.44
CA VAL A 47 6.02 2.19 2.99
C VAL A 47 4.52 2.21 2.71
N LEU A 48 4.05 3.24 2.01
CA LEU A 48 2.67 3.39 1.58
C LEU A 48 2.53 2.87 0.15
N CYS A 49 1.49 2.08 -0.09
CA CYS A 49 1.15 1.57 -1.40
C CYS A 49 -0.22 2.10 -1.84
N ALA A 50 -0.33 2.45 -3.12
CA ALA A 50 -1.58 2.86 -3.74
C ALA A 50 -1.77 2.12 -5.06
N ARG A 51 -3.03 1.86 -5.38
CA ARG A 51 -3.46 1.23 -6.61
C ARG A 51 -4.58 2.05 -7.24
N GLU A 52 -4.52 2.23 -8.55
CA GLU A 52 -5.57 2.86 -9.31
C GLU A 52 -6.84 2.00 -9.27
N ILE A 53 -7.98 2.65 -9.10
CA ILE A 53 -9.30 2.02 -9.24
C ILE A 53 -9.87 2.50 -10.57
N PRO A 54 -9.99 1.61 -11.58
CA PRO A 54 -10.56 2.00 -12.86
C PRO A 54 -11.97 2.58 -12.70
N ARG A 55 -12.28 3.65 -13.41
CA ARG A 55 -13.58 4.35 -13.35
C ARG A 55 -14.78 3.39 -13.51
N GLY A 56 -14.63 2.38 -14.39
CA GLY A 56 -15.67 1.38 -14.64
C GLY A 56 -16.10 0.56 -13.42
N VAL A 57 -15.26 0.43 -12.39
CA VAL A 57 -15.57 -0.32 -11.14
C VAL A 57 -16.82 0.23 -10.44
N PHE A 58 -17.07 1.53 -10.60
CA PHE A 58 -18.16 2.23 -9.94
C PHE A 58 -19.39 2.41 -10.85
N ARG A 59 -19.36 1.92 -12.09
CA ARG A 59 -20.48 2.03 -13.03
C ARG A 59 -21.75 1.37 -12.48
N GLY A 60 -21.62 0.21 -11.84
CA GLY A 60 -22.75 -0.45 -11.20
C GLY A 60 -23.38 0.37 -10.07
N THR A 61 -22.57 1.17 -9.36
CA THR A 61 -23.11 2.10 -8.34
C THR A 61 -23.94 3.20 -9.00
N GLU A 62 -23.47 3.75 -10.11
CA GLU A 62 -24.16 4.82 -10.85
C GLU A 62 -25.46 4.33 -11.50
N GLU A 63 -25.47 3.10 -12.02
CA GLU A 63 -26.63 2.49 -12.67
C GLU A 63 -27.59 1.83 -11.67
N GLY A 64 -27.27 1.79 -10.37
CA GLY A 64 -28.07 1.11 -9.36
C GLY A 64 -28.10 -0.42 -9.48
N THR A 65 -27.11 -0.99 -10.18
CA THR A 65 -27.00 -2.43 -10.48
C THR A 65 -25.92 -3.15 -9.65
N LEU A 66 -25.22 -2.42 -8.77
CA LEU A 66 -24.19 -3.01 -7.91
C LEU A 66 -24.82 -3.68 -6.68
N TRP A 67 -24.83 -5.02 -6.69
CA TRP A 67 -25.32 -5.85 -5.58
C TRP A 67 -24.26 -6.16 -4.50
N THR A 68 -23.02 -5.70 -4.69
CA THR A 68 -21.88 -5.91 -3.80
C THR A 68 -21.16 -4.60 -3.49
N ARG A 69 -20.00 -4.63 -2.82
CA ARG A 69 -19.19 -3.42 -2.58
C ARG A 69 -18.13 -3.28 -3.65
N ALA A 70 -17.97 -2.07 -4.19
CA ALA A 70 -16.83 -1.75 -5.03
C ALA A 70 -15.52 -1.99 -4.26
N GLY A 71 -14.60 -2.74 -4.86
CA GLY A 71 -13.28 -2.99 -4.30
C GLY A 71 -12.50 -1.69 -4.16
N ARG A 72 -12.09 -1.35 -2.94
CA ARG A 72 -11.32 -0.13 -2.61
C ARG A 72 -10.01 -0.42 -1.89
N LEU A 73 -9.78 -1.69 -1.56
CA LEU A 73 -8.59 -2.13 -0.85
C LEU A 73 -7.65 -2.80 -1.83
N ILE A 74 -6.35 -2.66 -1.58
CA ILE A 74 -5.34 -3.48 -2.24
C ILE A 74 -5.47 -4.89 -1.68
N GLU A 75 -5.63 -5.89 -2.56
CA GLU A 75 -5.70 -7.28 -2.14
C GLU A 75 -4.39 -7.73 -1.47
N ALA A 76 -4.50 -8.58 -0.44
CA ALA A 76 -3.40 -8.91 0.45
C ALA A 76 -2.20 -9.54 -0.28
N HIS A 77 -2.41 -10.28 -1.38
CA HIS A 77 -1.32 -10.95 -2.09
C HIS A 77 -0.34 -9.96 -2.73
N TYR A 78 -0.80 -8.78 -3.17
CA TYR A 78 0.09 -7.74 -3.70
C TYR A 78 1.00 -7.19 -2.60
N MET A 79 0.44 -6.93 -1.42
CA MET A 79 1.20 -6.46 -0.26
C MET A 79 2.19 -7.51 0.24
N TYR A 80 1.77 -8.78 0.29
CA TYR A 80 2.62 -9.90 0.66
C TYR A 80 3.82 -10.06 -0.29
N THR A 81 3.59 -9.92 -1.60
CA THR A 81 4.63 -10.03 -2.62
C THR A 81 5.68 -8.91 -2.50
N LEU A 82 5.26 -7.69 -2.16
CA LEU A 82 6.16 -6.57 -1.91
C LEU A 82 6.94 -6.76 -0.61
N ALA A 83 6.27 -7.20 0.46
CA ALA A 83 6.90 -7.45 1.76
C ALA A 83 8.02 -8.48 1.64
N ARG A 84 7.77 -9.61 0.96
CA ARG A 84 8.78 -10.64 0.74
C ARG A 84 10.01 -10.12 -0.02
N PHE A 85 9.80 -9.32 -1.05
CA PHE A 85 10.92 -8.71 -1.79
C PHE A 85 11.75 -7.76 -0.92
N LEU A 86 11.09 -6.97 -0.06
CA LEU A 86 11.79 -6.10 0.89
C LEU A 86 12.55 -6.90 1.96
N GLU A 87 12.04 -8.07 2.36
CA GLU A 87 12.75 -8.98 3.27
C GLU A 87 13.99 -9.61 2.63
N ASP A 88 13.88 -10.02 1.36
CA ASP A 88 14.97 -10.67 0.63
C ASP A 88 16.09 -9.67 0.24
N GLU A 89 15.73 -8.46 -0.21
CA GLU A 89 16.65 -7.51 -0.85
C GLU A 89 16.91 -6.23 -0.03
N GLY A 90 16.11 -5.99 1.02
CA GLY A 90 16.11 -4.73 1.78
C GLY A 90 17.15 -4.63 2.90
N GLY A 91 18.04 -5.62 3.02
CA GLY A 91 19.20 -5.63 3.92
C GLY A 91 20.25 -4.56 3.62
#